data_AF-A0A4Q3TWV1-F1
#
_entry.id   AF-A0A4Q3TWV1-F1
#
_cell.length_a   1.000
_cell.length_b   1.000
_cell.length_c   1.000
_cell.angle_alpha   90.00
_cell.angle_beta   90.00
_cell.angle_gamma   90.00
#
_symmetry.space_group_name_H-M   'P 1'
#
loop_
_entity.id
_entity.type
_entity.pdbx_description
1 polymer ?
#
loop_
_entity_poly.entity_id
_entity_poly.type
_entity_poly.pdbx_seq_one_letter_code
_entity_poly.pdbx_strand_id
1 'polypeptide(L)'
;PSQAVRSIAAMNILSPHIPLLFMGEEWAAPQPFLYFSDANEELADQIRKARAEEFADSPDAKDGDRPPPDPINEGTFNASKLDWDDLRQPFHDDWLSLYRKLLHVRRTEITPRLEGIEGYAGHFELINERALKVWWTLADGSVLTMLANLSPEPLDGLNAWDAGRHLWLEGVATGNGFDPWSVVVSLTDAEPPA
;
A
#
# COMPACT_ATOMS: atom_id res chain seq x y z
N PRO A 1 -4.97 -10.75 2.46
CA PRO A 1 -6.02 -10.86 1.41
C PRO A 1 -5.82 -9.74 0.39
N SER A 2 -6.23 -9.92 -0.88
CA SER A 2 -6.00 -8.92 -1.94
C SER A 2 -6.68 -7.58 -1.65
N GLN A 3 -7.87 -7.58 -1.04
CA GLN A 3 -8.58 -6.35 -0.66
C GLN A 3 -7.77 -5.50 0.32
N ALA A 4 -7.16 -6.12 1.33
CA ALA A 4 -6.30 -5.42 2.29
C ALA A 4 -5.15 -4.70 1.58
N VAL A 5 -4.46 -5.39 0.67
CA VAL A 5 -3.33 -4.82 -0.07
C VAL A 5 -3.79 -3.67 -0.97
N ARG A 6 -4.92 -3.81 -1.67
CA ARG A 6 -5.49 -2.73 -2.50
C ARG A 6 -5.82 -1.49 -1.67
N SER A 7 -6.40 -1.67 -0.48
CA SER A 7 -6.72 -0.57 0.41
C SER A 7 -5.50 0.14 0.96
N ILE A 8 -4.45 -0.61 1.34
CA ILE A 8 -3.17 0.00 1.73
C ILE A 8 -2.49 0.71 0.55
N ALA A 9 -2.55 0.16 -0.66
CA ALA A 9 -2.03 0.80 -1.87
C ALA A 9 -2.74 2.14 -2.14
N ALA A 10 -4.08 2.17 -2.05
CA ALA A 10 -4.86 3.39 -2.18
C ALA A 10 -4.47 4.44 -1.13
N MET A 11 -4.36 4.04 0.14
CA MET A 11 -3.92 4.95 1.22
C MET A 11 -2.50 5.47 1.00
N ASN A 12 -1.56 4.61 0.63
CA ASN A 12 -0.17 4.99 0.35
C ASN A 12 -0.10 6.02 -0.79
N ILE A 13 -0.68 5.68 -1.95
CA ILE A 13 -0.61 6.49 -3.17
C ILE A 13 -1.38 7.81 -3.02
N LEU A 14 -2.50 7.82 -2.31
CA LEU A 14 -3.32 9.02 -2.15
C LEU A 14 -2.94 9.86 -0.93
N SER A 15 -1.96 9.44 -0.11
CA SER A 15 -1.49 10.26 1.02
C SER A 15 -0.66 11.46 0.56
N PRO A 16 -0.54 12.56 1.32
CA PRO A 16 0.31 13.69 0.91
C PRO A 16 1.81 13.37 0.85
N HIS A 17 2.25 12.33 1.56
CA HIS A 17 3.65 11.87 1.53
C HIS A 17 4.06 11.42 0.12
N ILE A 18 5.37 11.31 -0.12
CA ILE A 18 5.89 10.79 -1.40
C ILE A 18 5.82 9.25 -1.37
N PRO A 19 4.95 8.62 -2.18
CA PRO A 19 4.85 7.17 -2.20
C PRO A 19 6.07 6.57 -2.89
N LEU A 20 6.57 5.46 -2.34
CA LEU A 20 7.53 4.57 -2.99
C LEU A 20 6.79 3.26 -3.29
N LEU A 21 6.94 2.76 -4.52
CA LEU A 21 6.41 1.48 -4.96
C LEU A 21 7.57 0.52 -5.21
N PHE A 22 7.38 -0.76 -4.91
CA PHE A 22 8.32 -1.78 -5.31
C PHE A 22 8.03 -2.26 -6.74
N MET A 23 9.07 -2.67 -7.49
CA MET A 23 8.89 -3.11 -8.87
C MET A 23 7.97 -4.34 -8.95
N GLY A 24 6.91 -4.26 -9.76
CA GLY A 24 5.92 -5.33 -9.93
C GLY A 24 4.78 -5.30 -8.91
N GLU A 25 4.85 -4.44 -7.89
CA GLU A 25 3.75 -4.22 -6.94
C GLU A 25 2.48 -3.77 -7.68
N GLU A 26 2.62 -2.92 -8.69
CA GLU A 26 1.52 -2.30 -9.41
C GLU A 26 0.67 -3.28 -10.22
N TRP A 27 1.17 -4.48 -10.52
CA TRP A 27 0.39 -5.55 -11.15
C TRP A 27 0.28 -6.80 -10.28
N ALA A 28 0.61 -6.71 -8.99
CA ALA A 28 0.67 -7.85 -8.07
C ALA A 28 1.52 -9.00 -8.61
N ALA A 29 2.76 -8.70 -9.01
CA ALA A 29 3.74 -9.69 -9.46
C ALA A 29 3.84 -10.85 -8.46
N PRO A 30 3.67 -12.11 -8.90
CA PRO A 30 3.74 -13.26 -8.01
C PRO A 30 5.18 -13.66 -7.64
N GLN A 31 6.18 -13.16 -8.38
CA GLN A 31 7.57 -13.52 -8.17
C GLN A 31 8.09 -12.93 -6.85
N PRO A 32 8.76 -13.72 -6.01
CA PRO A 32 9.37 -13.21 -4.78
C PRO A 32 10.55 -12.30 -5.12
N PHE A 33 10.87 -11.34 -4.25
CA PHE A 33 12.17 -10.66 -4.32
C PHE A 33 13.09 -11.22 -3.24
N LEU A 34 13.91 -12.20 -3.64
CA LEU A 34 14.80 -12.90 -2.73
C LEU A 34 16.12 -12.14 -2.56
N TYR A 35 16.82 -12.36 -1.45
CA TYR A 35 18.21 -11.95 -1.37
C TYR A 35 19.08 -12.93 -2.15
N PHE A 36 19.82 -12.43 -3.13
CA PHE A 36 20.78 -13.18 -3.94
C PHE A 36 22.11 -12.43 -4.00
N SER A 37 23.20 -13.17 -4.22
CA SER A 37 24.57 -12.64 -4.30
C SER A 37 25.42 -13.51 -5.22
N ASP A 38 26.29 -12.87 -6.01
CA ASP A 38 27.29 -13.52 -6.86
C ASP A 38 28.68 -13.41 -6.22
N ALA A 39 28.74 -13.61 -4.91
CA ALA A 39 29.99 -13.58 -4.17
C ALA A 39 30.84 -14.82 -4.50
N ASN A 40 32.16 -14.65 -4.45
CA ASN A 40 33.11 -15.73 -4.65
C ASN A 40 33.03 -16.79 -3.53
N GLU A 41 33.69 -17.93 -3.74
CA GLU A 41 33.67 -19.07 -2.80
C GLU A 41 34.17 -18.69 -1.39
N GLU A 42 35.09 -17.73 -1.27
CA GLU A 42 35.64 -17.29 0.02
C GLU A 42 34.59 -16.65 0.93
N LEU A 43 33.59 -15.96 0.34
CA LEU A 43 32.52 -15.28 1.07
C LEU A 43 31.19 -16.05 1.05
N ALA A 44 31.02 -17.00 0.13
CA ALA A 44 29.77 -17.72 -0.07
C ALA A 44 29.22 -18.35 1.23
N ASP A 45 30.07 -19.06 1.98
CA ASP A 45 29.65 -19.74 3.21
C ASP A 45 29.33 -18.76 4.35
N GLN A 46 30.03 -17.64 4.40
CA GLN A 46 29.74 -16.58 5.37
C GLN A 46 28.36 -15.95 5.10
N ILE A 47 28.05 -15.70 3.83
CA ILE A 47 26.76 -15.16 3.40
C ILE A 47 25.63 -16.16 3.72
N ARG A 48 25.80 -17.44 3.38
CA ARG A 48 24.81 -18.48 3.70
C ARG A 48 24.53 -18.56 5.20
N LYS A 49 25.58 -18.57 6.02
CA LYS A 49 25.47 -18.62 7.47
C LYS A 49 24.73 -17.40 8.02
N ALA A 50 25.14 -16.20 7.63
CA ALA A 50 24.49 -14.96 8.05
C ALA A 50 22.99 -14.95 7.67
N ARG A 51 22.66 -15.41 6.46
CA ARG A 51 21.26 -15.53 6.02
C ARG A 51 20.46 -16.58 6.77
N ALA A 52 21.05 -17.71 7.11
CA ALA A 52 20.39 -18.71 7.94
C ALA A 52 20.11 -18.18 9.36
N GLU A 53 21.03 -17.42 9.93
CA GLU A 53 20.87 -16.78 11.24
C GLU A 53 19.76 -15.72 11.23
N GLU A 54 19.76 -14.83 10.23
CA GLU A 54 18.69 -13.82 10.07
C GLU A 54 17.32 -14.46 9.80
N PHE A 55 17.28 -15.55 9.04
CA PHE A 55 16.02 -16.23 8.70
C PHE A 55 15.39 -16.94 9.90
N ALA A 56 16.18 -17.43 10.86
CA ALA A 56 15.69 -18.21 12.01
C ALA A 56 14.66 -17.45 12.87
N ASP A 57 14.71 -16.12 12.89
CA ASP A 57 13.77 -15.28 13.64
C ASP A 57 12.53 -14.89 12.83
N SER A 58 12.49 -15.19 11.53
CA SER A 58 11.39 -14.84 10.64
C SER A 58 10.10 -15.63 10.92
N PRO A 59 8.92 -15.08 10.62
CA PRO A 59 7.66 -15.83 10.68
C PRO A 59 7.68 -17.08 9.78
N ASP A 60 8.27 -16.98 8.60
CA ASP A 60 8.34 -18.08 7.64
C ASP A 60 9.14 -19.29 8.17
N ALA A 61 10.19 -19.05 8.97
CA ALA A 61 10.94 -20.10 9.65
C ALA A 61 10.14 -20.78 10.77
N LYS A 62 9.10 -20.12 11.30
CA LYS A 62 8.25 -20.64 12.38
C LYS A 62 7.05 -21.43 11.85
N ASP A 63 6.60 -21.12 10.64
CA ASP A 63 5.45 -21.76 9.99
C ASP A 63 5.81 -23.01 9.15
N GLY A 64 7.09 -23.22 8.86
CA GLY A 64 7.56 -24.44 8.20
C GLY A 64 9.05 -24.67 8.39
N ASP A 65 9.46 -25.94 8.49
CA ASP A 65 10.84 -26.38 8.68
C ASP A 65 11.66 -26.27 7.37
N ARG A 66 11.45 -25.20 6.59
CA ARG A 66 12.09 -24.98 5.29
C ARG A 66 13.25 -23.98 5.47
N PRO A 67 14.48 -24.35 5.07
CA PRO A 67 15.60 -23.41 5.11
C PRO A 67 15.39 -22.25 4.13
N PRO A 68 16.01 -21.07 4.37
CA PRO A 68 15.97 -19.97 3.42
C PRO A 68 16.55 -20.40 2.06
N PRO A 69 16.07 -19.82 0.93
CA PRO A 69 16.71 -20.01 -0.36
C PRO A 69 18.21 -19.69 -0.31
N ASP A 70 19.06 -20.52 -0.92
CA ASP A 70 20.52 -20.27 -0.96
C ASP A 70 20.80 -19.01 -1.80
N PRO A 71 21.35 -17.93 -1.21
CA PRO A 71 21.58 -16.69 -1.91
C PRO A 71 22.63 -16.79 -3.03
N ILE A 72 23.50 -17.80 -3.00
CA ILE A 72 24.55 -18.02 -4.02
C ILE A 72 24.02 -18.85 -5.21
N ASN A 73 22.86 -19.51 -5.04
CA ASN A 73 22.27 -20.29 -6.11
C ASN A 73 21.68 -19.36 -7.19
N GLU A 74 22.08 -19.55 -8.45
CA GLU A 74 21.57 -18.78 -9.58
C GLU A 74 20.03 -18.84 -9.70
N GLY A 75 19.43 -19.97 -9.31
CA GLY A 75 17.99 -20.15 -9.22
C GLY A 75 17.30 -19.14 -8.30
N THR A 76 17.96 -18.65 -7.25
CA THR A 76 17.44 -17.63 -6.33
C THR A 76 17.32 -16.27 -7.02
N PHE A 77 18.33 -15.89 -7.81
CA PHE A 77 18.27 -14.71 -8.67
C PHE A 77 17.20 -14.86 -9.76
N ASN A 78 17.20 -15.99 -10.47
CA ASN A 78 16.26 -16.24 -11.56
C ASN A 78 14.80 -16.27 -11.07
N ALA A 79 14.53 -16.79 -9.87
CA ALA A 79 13.20 -16.74 -9.25
C ALA A 79 12.73 -15.32 -8.91
N SER A 80 13.66 -14.35 -8.79
CA SER A 80 13.36 -12.95 -8.49
C SER A 80 13.17 -12.06 -9.72
N LYS A 81 13.25 -12.64 -10.92
CA LYS A 81 13.00 -11.92 -12.16
C LYS A 81 11.50 -11.80 -12.41
N LEU A 82 11.05 -10.58 -12.69
CA LEU A 82 9.68 -10.32 -13.10
C LEU A 82 9.38 -10.98 -14.45
N ASP A 83 8.26 -11.69 -14.53
CA ASP A 83 7.71 -12.16 -15.80
C ASP A 83 6.74 -11.12 -16.35
N TRP A 84 7.11 -10.46 -17.44
CA TRP A 84 6.30 -9.42 -18.06
C TRP A 84 5.09 -9.99 -18.82
N ASP A 85 5.08 -11.29 -19.14
CA ASP A 85 3.93 -11.91 -19.78
C ASP A 85 2.75 -12.09 -18.81
N ASP A 86 2.98 -12.01 -17.49
CA ASP A 86 1.92 -12.01 -16.46
C ASP A 86 0.92 -10.87 -16.66
N LEU A 87 1.37 -9.72 -17.20
CA LEU A 87 0.50 -8.58 -17.49
C LEU A 87 -0.61 -8.89 -18.52
N ARG A 88 -0.48 -9.97 -19.29
CA ARG A 88 -1.54 -10.40 -20.22
C ARG A 88 -2.69 -11.11 -19.51
N GLN A 89 -2.49 -11.51 -18.26
CA GLN A 89 -3.52 -12.17 -17.47
C GLN A 89 -4.47 -11.12 -16.87
N PRO A 90 -5.80 -11.35 -16.89
CA PRO A 90 -6.78 -10.35 -16.42
C PRO A 90 -6.53 -9.86 -14.99
N PHE A 91 -6.12 -10.75 -14.09
CA PHE A 91 -5.84 -10.40 -12.70
C PHE A 91 -4.76 -9.31 -12.59
N HIS A 92 -3.63 -9.47 -13.27
CA HIS A 92 -2.51 -8.53 -13.21
C HIS A 92 -2.83 -7.21 -13.92
N ASP A 93 -3.58 -7.27 -15.03
CA ASP A 93 -4.05 -6.06 -15.74
C ASP A 93 -5.06 -5.24 -14.91
N ASP A 94 -5.95 -5.89 -14.15
CA ASP A 94 -6.87 -5.23 -13.23
C ASP A 94 -6.12 -4.48 -12.12
N TRP A 95 -5.05 -5.07 -11.58
CA TRP A 95 -4.16 -4.42 -10.62
C TRP A 95 -3.43 -3.22 -11.22
N LEU A 96 -2.86 -3.38 -12.42
CA LEU A 96 -2.19 -2.28 -13.10
C LEU A 96 -3.15 -1.13 -13.41
N SER A 97 -4.39 -1.46 -13.79
CA SER A 97 -5.46 -0.50 -14.02
C SER A 97 -5.85 0.25 -12.74
N LEU A 98 -5.88 -0.43 -11.58
CA LEU A 98 -6.07 0.21 -10.27
C LEU A 98 -4.98 1.25 -10.00
N TYR A 99 -3.70 0.86 -10.08
CA TYR A 99 -2.57 1.74 -9.79
C TYR A 99 -2.55 2.96 -10.72
N ARG A 100 -2.82 2.77 -12.02
CA ARG A 100 -2.94 3.87 -12.98
C ARG A 100 -4.02 4.88 -12.59
N LYS A 101 -5.18 4.40 -12.14
CA LYS A 101 -6.29 5.28 -11.69
C LYS A 101 -5.93 6.02 -10.41
N LEU A 102 -5.32 5.35 -9.43
CA LEU A 102 -4.85 5.98 -8.19
C LEU A 102 -3.81 7.08 -8.47
N LEU A 103 -2.81 6.80 -9.32
CA LEU A 103 -1.80 7.76 -9.71
C LEU A 103 -2.39 8.94 -10.51
N HIS A 104 -3.42 8.68 -11.32
CA HIS A 104 -4.15 9.74 -12.00
C HIS A 104 -4.81 10.68 -10.99
N VAL A 105 -5.59 10.15 -10.03
CA VAL A 105 -6.22 10.94 -8.96
C VAL A 105 -5.17 11.72 -8.16
N ARG A 106 -4.07 11.07 -7.76
CA ARG A 106 -2.96 11.74 -7.06
C ARG A 106 -2.46 12.95 -7.85
N ARG A 107 -2.17 12.75 -9.13
CA ARG A 107 -1.63 13.80 -10.01
C ARG A 107 -2.60 14.96 -10.18
N THR A 108 -3.90 14.69 -10.29
CA THR A 108 -4.90 15.72 -10.59
C THR A 108 -5.40 16.45 -9.34
N GLU A 109 -5.52 15.76 -8.22
CA GLU A 109 -6.23 16.28 -7.04
C GLU A 109 -5.32 16.58 -5.85
N ILE A 110 -4.23 15.81 -5.68
CA ILE A 110 -3.39 15.88 -4.49
C ILE A 110 -2.10 16.65 -4.78
N THR A 111 -1.33 16.23 -5.78
CA THR A 111 -0.02 16.82 -6.12
C THR A 111 -0.05 18.35 -6.29
N PRO A 112 -1.06 18.96 -6.95
CA PRO A 112 -1.11 20.42 -7.11
C PRO A 112 -1.25 21.19 -5.78
N ARG A 113 -1.63 20.52 -4.69
CA ARG A 113 -1.92 21.10 -3.38
C ARG A 113 -0.84 20.81 -2.34
N LEU A 114 0.25 20.15 -2.74
CA LEU A 114 1.36 19.78 -1.84
C LEU A 114 2.39 20.88 -1.68
N GLU A 115 2.57 21.74 -2.70
CA GLU A 115 3.57 22.80 -2.64
C GLU A 115 3.17 23.84 -1.58
N GLY A 116 3.98 23.95 -0.52
CA GLY A 116 3.71 24.84 0.61
C GLY A 116 2.96 24.18 1.77
N ILE A 117 2.74 22.85 1.75
CA ILE A 117 2.17 22.15 2.90
C ILE A 117 3.10 22.31 4.11
N GLU A 118 2.52 22.64 5.27
CA GLU A 118 3.29 22.78 6.50
C GLU A 118 3.68 21.41 7.08
N GLY A 119 4.75 21.39 7.87
CA GLY A 119 5.10 20.21 8.66
C GLY A 119 3.99 19.87 9.66
N TYR A 120 3.81 18.58 9.96
CA TYR A 120 2.81 18.11 10.92
C TYR A 120 1.34 18.46 10.59
N ALA A 121 1.03 18.70 9.32
CA ALA A 121 -0.34 19.00 8.88
C ALA A 121 -1.32 17.81 8.98
N GLY A 122 -0.82 16.62 9.35
CA GLY A 122 -1.60 15.39 9.44
C GLY A 122 -2.09 15.10 10.85
N HIS A 123 -3.34 14.69 10.95
CA HIS A 123 -4.00 14.25 12.17
C HIS A 123 -4.66 12.90 11.94
N PHE A 124 -4.87 12.14 13.02
CA PHE A 124 -5.56 10.87 12.95
C PHE A 124 -6.43 10.64 14.18
N GLU A 125 -7.40 9.75 14.03
CA GLU A 125 -8.28 9.26 15.06
C GLU A 125 -8.53 7.77 14.84
N LEU A 126 -8.36 6.97 15.89
CA LEU A 126 -8.86 5.60 15.94
C LEU A 126 -10.31 5.65 16.42
N ILE A 127 -11.25 5.50 15.50
CA ILE A 127 -12.69 5.51 15.82
C ILE A 127 -13.03 4.31 16.71
N ASN A 128 -12.36 3.19 16.45
CA ASN A 128 -12.31 1.99 17.29
C ASN A 128 -11.04 1.20 16.93
N GLU A 129 -10.92 -0.04 17.42
CA GLU A 129 -9.75 -0.91 17.17
C GLU A 129 -9.57 -1.32 15.69
N ARG A 130 -10.55 -1.04 14.83
CA ARG A 130 -10.63 -1.53 13.43
C ARG A 130 -10.79 -0.40 12.40
N ALA A 131 -11.20 0.78 12.84
CA ALA A 131 -11.47 1.93 11.99
C ALA A 131 -10.50 3.08 12.26
N LEU A 132 -9.90 3.59 11.18
CA LEU A 132 -8.94 4.68 11.20
C LEU A 132 -9.49 5.83 10.36
N LYS A 133 -9.48 7.04 10.93
CA LYS A 133 -9.64 8.29 10.20
C LYS A 133 -8.31 9.03 10.21
N VAL A 134 -7.85 9.47 9.05
CA VAL A 134 -6.66 10.33 8.91
C VAL A 134 -7.03 11.52 8.05
N TRP A 135 -6.56 12.71 8.39
CA TRP A 135 -6.77 13.90 7.56
C TRP A 135 -5.57 14.82 7.57
N TRP A 136 -5.42 15.58 6.49
CA TRP A 136 -4.35 16.56 6.32
C TRP A 136 -4.93 17.86 5.80
N THR A 137 -4.50 18.97 6.38
CA THR A 137 -4.69 20.30 5.80
C THR A 137 -3.62 20.52 4.73
N LEU A 138 -4.02 20.70 3.48
CA LEU A 138 -3.12 20.92 2.34
C LEU A 138 -2.74 22.41 2.23
N ALA A 139 -1.81 22.72 1.32
CA ALA A 139 -1.23 24.07 1.20
C ALA A 139 -2.24 25.17 0.86
N ASP A 140 -3.33 24.81 0.17
CA ASP A 140 -4.41 25.71 -0.20
C ASP A 140 -5.55 25.77 0.83
N GLY A 141 -5.36 25.17 2.01
CA GLY A 141 -6.35 25.08 3.07
C GLY A 141 -7.41 24.00 2.89
N SER A 142 -7.42 23.28 1.77
CA SER A 142 -8.31 22.12 1.62
C SER A 142 -7.92 20.99 2.58
N VAL A 143 -8.87 20.15 2.96
CA VAL A 143 -8.67 19.03 3.89
C VAL A 143 -8.87 17.71 3.15
N LEU A 144 -7.79 16.97 2.98
CA LEU A 144 -7.82 15.60 2.46
C LEU A 144 -8.10 14.64 3.62
N THR A 145 -9.15 13.84 3.52
CA THR A 145 -9.55 12.87 4.56
C THR A 145 -9.57 11.45 3.99
N MET A 146 -9.08 10.50 4.78
CA MET A 146 -9.22 9.07 4.56
C MET A 146 -9.97 8.45 5.74
N LEU A 147 -11.02 7.68 5.44
CA LEU A 147 -11.74 6.87 6.41
C LEU A 147 -11.67 5.41 5.99
N ALA A 148 -11.17 4.55 6.86
CA ALA A 148 -10.83 3.17 6.52
C ALA A 148 -11.35 2.16 7.55
N ASN A 149 -11.93 1.06 7.06
CA ASN A 149 -12.05 -0.20 7.79
C ASN A 149 -10.85 -1.08 7.42
N LEU A 150 -9.92 -1.29 8.36
CA LEU A 150 -8.71 -2.09 8.15
C LEU A 150 -8.79 -3.44 8.85
N SER A 151 -9.97 -4.07 8.79
CA SER A 151 -10.24 -5.35 9.43
C SER A 151 -10.95 -6.33 8.49
N PRO A 152 -10.93 -7.64 8.82
CA PRO A 152 -11.64 -8.65 8.03
C PRO A 152 -13.15 -8.70 8.29
N GLU A 153 -13.68 -7.84 9.16
CA GLU A 153 -15.09 -7.78 9.52
C GLU A 153 -15.73 -6.47 9.01
N PRO A 154 -17.01 -6.50 8.61
CA PRO A 154 -17.72 -5.26 8.27
C PRO A 154 -17.87 -4.35 9.50
N LEU A 155 -17.98 -3.05 9.25
CA LEU A 155 -18.15 -2.02 10.28
C LEU A 155 -19.32 -1.11 9.95
N ASP A 156 -20.16 -0.82 10.96
CA ASP A 156 -21.24 0.15 10.87
C ASP A 156 -20.92 1.41 11.70
N GLY A 157 -21.71 2.46 11.49
CA GLY A 157 -21.58 3.72 12.24
C GLY A 157 -20.48 4.65 11.73
N LEU A 158 -19.88 4.36 10.57
CA LEU A 158 -18.88 5.19 9.91
C LEU A 158 -19.54 6.04 8.84
N ASN A 159 -19.72 7.35 9.07
CA ASN A 159 -20.23 8.24 8.04
C ASN A 159 -19.09 8.84 7.21
N ALA A 160 -18.99 8.41 5.95
CA ALA A 160 -18.00 8.90 4.99
C ALA A 160 -18.56 9.89 3.97
N TRP A 161 -19.87 10.12 3.95
CA TRP A 161 -20.56 10.83 2.86
C TRP A 161 -20.90 12.29 3.19
N ASP A 162 -20.83 12.66 4.47
CA ASP A 162 -21.16 14.03 4.92
C ASP A 162 -20.03 15.04 4.66
N ALA A 163 -18.85 14.59 4.21
CA ALA A 163 -17.64 15.41 4.18
C ALA A 163 -16.99 15.46 2.79
N GLY A 164 -17.09 16.63 2.16
CA GLY A 164 -16.32 17.00 0.97
C GLY A 164 -16.68 16.22 -0.30
N ARG A 165 -15.90 16.43 -1.35
CA ARG A 165 -16.00 15.70 -2.62
C ARG A 165 -15.26 14.37 -2.52
N HIS A 166 -15.91 13.27 -2.88
CA HIS A 166 -15.27 11.96 -2.92
C HIS A 166 -14.27 11.86 -4.07
N LEU A 167 -13.04 11.48 -3.75
CA LEU A 167 -11.97 11.25 -4.72
C LEU A 167 -11.82 9.76 -5.06
N TRP A 168 -11.98 8.88 -4.07
CA TRP A 168 -11.78 7.45 -4.23
C TRP A 168 -12.59 6.62 -3.23
N LEU A 169 -13.03 5.44 -3.66
CA LEU A 169 -13.50 4.35 -2.80
C LEU A 169 -12.77 3.09 -3.23
N GLU A 170 -11.98 2.51 -2.34
CA GLU A 170 -11.48 1.14 -2.47
C GLU A 170 -12.35 0.21 -1.63
N GLY A 171 -12.78 -0.92 -2.20
CA GLY A 171 -13.74 -1.81 -1.54
C GLY A 171 -15.19 -1.35 -1.69
N VAL A 172 -16.00 -1.57 -0.65
CA VAL A 172 -17.44 -1.27 -0.67
C VAL A 172 -17.81 -0.53 0.61
N ALA A 173 -18.50 0.60 0.44
CA ALA A 173 -19.10 1.33 1.55
C ALA A 173 -20.45 1.89 1.10
N THR A 174 -21.46 1.78 1.96
CA THR A 174 -22.83 2.28 1.68
C THR A 174 -23.47 2.80 2.95
N GLY A 175 -24.04 4.01 2.91
CA GLY A 175 -24.65 4.61 4.10
C GLY A 175 -23.59 4.79 5.20
N ASN A 176 -23.82 4.23 6.39
CA ASN A 176 -22.82 4.24 7.47
C ASN A 176 -22.02 2.92 7.58
N GLY A 177 -22.14 2.03 6.60
CA GLY A 177 -21.52 0.71 6.59
C GLY A 177 -20.30 0.63 5.68
N PHE A 178 -19.26 -0.05 6.13
CA PHE A 178 -18.02 -0.35 5.42
C PHE A 178 -17.78 -1.86 5.42
N ASP A 179 -17.64 -2.44 4.23
CA ASP A 179 -17.21 -3.83 4.10
C ASP A 179 -15.75 -4.00 4.56
N PRO A 180 -15.31 -5.24 4.83
CA PRO A 180 -13.91 -5.53 5.18
C PRO A 180 -12.92 -4.88 4.23
N TRP A 181 -11.86 -4.30 4.79
CA TRP A 181 -10.77 -3.70 4.01
C TRP A 181 -11.22 -2.62 3.03
N SER A 182 -12.09 -1.69 3.44
CA SER A 182 -12.59 -0.61 2.57
C SER A 182 -12.07 0.76 3.00
N VAL A 183 -11.80 1.64 2.03
CA VAL A 183 -11.24 2.98 2.25
C VAL A 183 -11.98 3.99 1.39
N VAL A 184 -12.50 5.06 2.02
CA VAL A 184 -13.02 6.24 1.34
C VAL A 184 -12.02 7.38 1.48
N VAL A 185 -11.72 8.04 0.36
CA VAL A 185 -10.89 9.25 0.30
C VAL A 185 -11.74 10.41 -0.18
N SER A 186 -11.77 11.51 0.57
CA SER A 186 -12.49 12.72 0.22
C SER A 186 -11.64 13.97 0.39
N LEU A 187 -12.03 15.03 -0.32
CA LEU A 187 -11.40 16.34 -0.26
C LEU A 187 -12.46 17.40 0.04
N THR A 188 -12.27 18.12 1.15
CA THR A 188 -13.09 19.28 1.50
C THR A 188 -12.33 20.53 1.09
N ASP A 189 -12.91 21.35 0.20
CA ASP A 189 -12.30 22.62 -0.19
C ASP A 189 -12.22 23.58 1.02
N ALA A 190 -11.25 24.49 1.01
CA ALA A 190 -11.17 25.54 2.01
C ALA A 190 -12.46 26.39 1.98
N GLU A 191 -12.97 26.80 3.14
CA GLU A 191 -14.04 27.78 3.18
C GLU A 191 -13.55 29.08 2.50
N PRO A 192 -14.34 29.69 1.61
CA PRO A 192 -13.97 30.99 1.06
C PRO A 192 -13.82 32.00 2.20
N PRO A 193 -12.83 32.89 2.16
CA PRO A 193 -12.66 33.90 3.20
C PRO A 193 -13.95 34.73 3.31
N ALA A 194 -14.41 34.90 4.56
CA ALA A 194 -15.61 35.67 4.92
C ALA A 194 -15.48 37.16 4.57
#